data_AF-A0A532U1K5-F1
#
_entry.id   AF-A0A532U1K5-F1
#
_cell.length_a   1.000
_cell.length_b   1.000
_cell.length_c   1.000
_cell.angle_alpha   90.00
_cell.angle_beta   90.00
_cell.angle_gamma   90.00
#
_symmetry.space_group_name_H-M   'P 1'
#
loop_
_entity.id
_entity.type
_entity.pdbx_description
1 polymer ?
#
loop_
_entity_poly.entity_id
_entity_poly.type
_entity_poly.pdbx_seq_one_letter_code
_entity_poly.pdbx_strand_id
1 'polypeptide(L)'
;MEAPMTMDTSDSLAILREAVRNELDGKAMYLQAADRTKDRLGQAMFRSFANEEEEHLHILQVQYAEVNESGDWVDLDAARNEPRDPTLVLFPQEEGEVKEIIPEGASDLEALQIAIDFEKRAVRMYEQAASDADNPTAEAFYRQLAEWEGTHYEILDNSYDYLANKGEWYFQELEMPMYEG
;
A
#
# COMPACT_ATOMS: atom_id res chain seq x y z
N MET A 1 35.66 7.28 4.67
CA MET A 1 34.48 7.55 3.83
C MET A 1 34.12 6.22 3.23
N GLU A 2 33.15 5.55 3.82
CA GLU A 2 32.60 4.32 3.23
C GLU A 2 31.91 4.74 1.92
N ALA A 3 32.16 4.01 0.83
CA ALA A 3 31.43 4.22 -0.41
C ALA A 3 29.94 3.94 -0.16
N PRO A 4 29.01 4.66 -0.81
CA PRO A 4 27.60 4.27 -0.75
C PRO A 4 27.48 2.81 -1.19
N MET A 5 26.81 1.98 -0.38
CA MET A 5 26.47 0.61 -0.77
C MET A 5 25.54 0.71 -1.98
N THR A 6 25.98 0.19 -3.11
CA THR A 6 25.15 0.05 -4.31
C THR A 6 24.13 -1.05 -4.06
N MET A 7 22.86 -0.78 -4.32
CA MET A 7 21.78 -1.76 -4.19
C MET A 7 21.92 -2.80 -5.31
N ASP A 8 22.18 -4.05 -4.95
CA ASP A 8 22.22 -5.15 -5.93
C ASP A 8 20.83 -5.77 -6.13
N THR A 9 20.73 -6.74 -7.05
CA THR A 9 19.47 -7.44 -7.34
C THR A 9 18.90 -8.15 -6.10
N SER A 10 19.75 -8.69 -5.22
CA SER A 10 19.31 -9.34 -3.98
C SER A 10 18.67 -8.34 -3.03
N ASP A 11 19.27 -7.15 -2.89
CA ASP A 11 18.71 -6.07 -2.06
C ASP A 11 17.38 -5.57 -2.63
N SER A 12 17.29 -5.39 -3.96
CA SER A 12 16.05 -5.02 -4.66
C SER A 12 14.91 -6.01 -4.42
N LEU A 13 15.20 -7.31 -4.54
CA LEU A 13 14.22 -8.36 -4.28
C LEU A 13 13.80 -8.43 -2.80
N ALA A 14 14.69 -8.08 -1.86
CA ALA A 14 14.35 -8.02 -0.45
C ALA A 14 13.38 -6.88 -0.14
N ILE A 15 13.61 -5.70 -0.72
CA ILE A 15 12.72 -4.53 -0.57
C ILE A 15 11.36 -4.80 -1.23
N LEU A 16 11.33 -5.36 -2.44
CA LEU A 16 10.07 -5.72 -3.11
C LEU A 16 9.26 -6.75 -2.29
N ARG A 17 9.94 -7.71 -1.65
CA ARG A 17 9.29 -8.64 -0.72
C ARG A 17 8.71 -7.95 0.51
N GLU A 18 9.40 -6.96 1.05
CA GLU A 18 8.88 -6.16 2.17
C GLU A 18 7.66 -5.32 1.74
N ALA A 19 7.74 -4.66 0.58
CA ALA A 19 6.65 -3.91 -0.02
C ALA A 19 5.40 -4.79 -0.24
N VAL A 20 5.55 -5.97 -0.84
CA VAL A 20 4.41 -6.89 -1.01
C VAL A 20 3.80 -7.32 0.32
N ARG A 21 4.60 -7.49 1.38
CA ARG A 21 4.05 -7.76 2.72
C ARG A 21 3.30 -6.56 3.28
N ASN A 22 3.81 -5.35 3.07
CA ASN A 22 3.14 -4.12 3.46
C ASN A 22 1.75 -4.04 2.84
N GLU A 23 1.61 -4.25 1.52
CA GLU A 23 0.29 -4.12 0.88
C GLU A 23 -0.66 -5.27 1.23
N LEU A 24 -0.13 -6.47 1.51
CA LEU A 24 -0.93 -7.56 2.06
C LEU A 24 -1.48 -7.21 3.45
N ASP A 25 -0.63 -6.64 4.32
CA ASP A 25 -1.01 -6.19 5.66
C ASP A 25 -1.98 -4.99 5.58
N GLY A 26 -1.75 -4.05 4.67
CA GLY A 26 -2.59 -2.88 4.41
C GLY A 26 -3.99 -3.30 3.95
N LYS A 27 -4.07 -4.18 2.94
CA LYS A 27 -5.33 -4.75 2.48
C LYS A 27 -6.08 -5.45 3.61
N ALA A 28 -5.39 -6.28 4.40
CA ALA A 28 -6.00 -6.99 5.52
C ALA A 28 -6.49 -6.01 6.61
N MET A 29 -5.70 -4.98 6.92
CA MET A 29 -6.06 -3.92 7.85
C MET A 29 -7.33 -3.20 7.37
N TYR A 30 -7.40 -2.80 6.11
CA TYR A 30 -8.54 -2.09 5.55
C TYR A 30 -9.82 -2.93 5.56
N LEU A 31 -9.74 -4.21 5.22
CA LEU A 31 -10.87 -5.12 5.34
C LEU A 31 -11.35 -5.25 6.80
N GLN A 32 -10.41 -5.38 7.75
CA GLN A 32 -10.74 -5.40 9.17
C GLN A 32 -11.38 -4.08 9.63
N ALA A 33 -10.87 -2.93 9.19
CA ALA A 33 -11.41 -1.63 9.53
C ALA A 33 -12.82 -1.43 8.96
N ALA A 34 -13.05 -1.85 7.71
CA ALA A 34 -14.36 -1.85 7.08
C ALA A 34 -15.37 -2.72 7.83
N ASP A 35 -14.97 -3.87 8.36
CA ASP A 35 -15.88 -4.76 9.09
C ASP A 35 -16.23 -4.25 10.49
N ARG A 36 -15.37 -3.42 11.09
CA ARG A 36 -15.53 -2.91 12.47
C ARG A 36 -16.16 -1.53 12.55
N THR A 37 -16.00 -0.75 11.49
CA THR A 37 -16.59 0.59 11.36
C THR A 37 -18.10 0.49 11.28
N LYS A 38 -18.82 1.35 12.02
CA LYS A 38 -20.29 1.31 12.05
C LYS A 38 -20.94 2.10 10.92
N ASP A 39 -20.33 3.22 10.55
CA ASP A 39 -20.87 4.11 9.53
C ASP A 39 -20.62 3.58 8.13
N ARG A 40 -21.65 3.61 7.28
CA ARG A 40 -21.57 3.07 5.91
C ARG A 40 -20.58 3.81 5.03
N LEU A 41 -20.35 5.10 5.27
CA LEU A 41 -19.38 5.89 4.51
C LEU A 41 -17.95 5.47 4.84
N GLY A 42 -17.63 5.31 6.12
CA GLY A 42 -16.34 4.79 6.56
C GLY A 42 -16.08 3.36 6.07
N GLN A 43 -17.12 2.50 6.09
CA GLN A 43 -17.03 1.16 5.49
C GLN A 43 -16.71 1.21 3.99
N ALA A 44 -17.34 2.12 3.24
CA ALA A 44 -17.11 2.26 1.81
C ALA A 44 -15.69 2.75 1.51
N MET A 45 -15.21 3.75 2.25
CA MET A 45 -13.85 4.27 2.13
C MET A 45 -12.81 3.16 2.33
N PHE A 46 -12.87 2.44 3.46
CA PHE A 46 -11.91 1.36 3.74
C PHE A 46 -11.98 0.22 2.70
N ARG A 47 -13.16 -0.09 2.18
CA ARG A 47 -13.28 -1.08 1.09
C ARG A 47 -12.67 -0.58 -0.23
N SER A 48 -12.70 0.72 -0.50
CA SER A 48 -12.02 1.28 -1.66
C SER A 48 -10.52 1.12 -1.56
N PHE A 49 -9.92 1.52 -0.43
CA PHE A 49 -8.48 1.37 -0.23
C PHE A 49 -8.05 -0.09 -0.28
N ALA A 50 -8.81 -1.01 0.31
CA ALA A 50 -8.54 -2.45 0.17
C ALA A 50 -8.52 -2.95 -1.29
N ASN A 51 -9.27 -2.31 -2.20
CA ASN A 51 -9.24 -2.62 -3.63
C ASN A 51 -8.03 -1.98 -4.32
N GLU A 52 -7.64 -0.76 -3.93
CA GLU A 52 -6.44 -0.08 -4.43
C GLU A 52 -5.17 -0.88 -4.06
N GLU A 53 -5.11 -1.45 -2.86
CA GLU A 53 -4.03 -2.36 -2.45
C GLU A 53 -3.90 -3.60 -3.34
N GLU A 54 -4.99 -4.09 -3.95
CA GLU A 54 -4.91 -5.21 -4.90
C GLU A 54 -4.11 -4.83 -6.16
N GLU A 55 -4.24 -3.58 -6.58
CA GLU A 55 -3.51 -3.06 -7.73
C GLU A 55 -2.04 -2.81 -7.37
N HIS A 56 -1.76 -2.25 -6.19
CA HIS A 56 -0.39 -2.08 -5.70
C HIS A 56 0.33 -3.42 -5.62
N LEU A 57 -0.32 -4.44 -5.06
CA LEU A 57 0.17 -5.81 -5.00
C LEU A 57 0.48 -6.39 -6.38
N HIS A 58 -0.41 -6.18 -7.35
CA HIS A 58 -0.22 -6.67 -8.70
C HIS A 58 1.04 -6.06 -9.34
N ILE A 59 1.17 -4.74 -9.27
CA ILE A 59 2.31 -4.02 -9.86
C ILE A 59 3.62 -4.45 -9.17
N LEU A 60 3.62 -4.58 -7.84
CA LEU A 60 4.78 -5.05 -7.07
C LEU A 60 5.19 -6.49 -7.44
N GLN A 61 4.22 -7.38 -7.65
CA GLN A 61 4.48 -8.76 -8.07
C GLN A 61 5.14 -8.80 -9.44
N VAL A 62 4.64 -8.02 -10.40
CA VAL A 62 5.25 -7.90 -11.74
C VAL A 62 6.68 -7.39 -11.64
N GLN A 63 6.93 -6.32 -10.90
CA GLN A 63 8.30 -5.82 -10.69
C GLN A 63 9.21 -6.87 -10.06
N TYR A 64 8.71 -7.63 -9.08
CA TYR A 64 9.49 -8.71 -8.48
C TYR A 64 9.85 -9.78 -9.50
N ALA A 65 8.92 -10.21 -10.36
CA ALA A 65 9.20 -11.19 -11.39
C ALA A 65 10.30 -10.69 -12.34
N GLU A 66 10.16 -9.47 -12.85
CA GLU A 66 11.11 -8.86 -13.79
C GLU A 66 12.51 -8.72 -13.19
N VAL A 67 12.60 -8.18 -11.97
CA VAL A 67 13.87 -8.05 -11.26
C VAL A 67 14.49 -9.42 -10.96
N ASN A 68 13.68 -10.43 -10.65
CA ASN A 68 14.17 -11.78 -10.35
C ASN A 68 14.67 -12.52 -11.60
N GLU A 69 14.04 -12.31 -12.76
CA GLU A 69 14.41 -12.98 -14.01
C GLU A 69 15.55 -12.27 -14.75
N SER A 70 15.51 -10.95 -14.83
CA SER A 70 16.41 -10.15 -15.67
C SER A 70 17.37 -9.27 -14.88
N GLY A 71 17.04 -8.94 -13.62
CA GLY A 71 17.73 -7.92 -12.84
C GLY A 71 17.34 -6.48 -13.21
N ASP A 72 16.45 -6.31 -14.18
CA ASP A 72 15.93 -5.02 -14.64
C ASP A 72 14.53 -4.73 -14.09
N TRP A 73 14.11 -3.48 -14.26
CA TRP A 73 12.82 -2.95 -13.84
C TRP A 73 12.00 -2.57 -15.06
N VAL A 74 10.69 -2.77 -14.98
CA VAL A 74 9.75 -2.29 -16.00
C VAL A 74 9.17 -0.94 -15.58
N ASP A 75 8.75 -0.15 -16.56
CA ASP A 75 7.98 1.05 -16.30
C ASP A 75 6.63 0.73 -15.63
N LEU A 76 6.08 1.69 -14.90
CA LEU A 76 4.85 1.53 -14.14
C LEU A 76 3.64 1.21 -15.03
N ASP A 77 3.51 1.88 -16.17
CA ASP A 77 2.40 1.63 -17.09
C ASP A 77 2.52 0.24 -17.71
N ALA A 78 3.75 -0.20 -18.03
CA ALA A 78 3.99 -1.57 -18.45
C ALA A 78 3.57 -2.57 -17.37
N ALA A 79 4.05 -2.39 -16.13
CA ALA A 79 3.73 -3.28 -15.01
C ALA A 79 2.22 -3.36 -14.73
N ARG A 80 1.51 -2.23 -14.80
CA ARG A 80 0.06 -2.14 -14.61
C ARG A 80 -0.73 -2.92 -15.68
N ASN A 81 -0.24 -2.91 -16.91
CA ASN A 81 -0.92 -3.53 -18.05
C ASN A 81 -0.55 -5.01 -18.24
N GLU A 82 0.38 -5.54 -17.46
CA GLU A 82 0.70 -6.97 -17.49
C GLU A 82 -0.51 -7.80 -17.04
N PRO A 83 -0.82 -8.92 -17.70
CA PRO A 83 -1.91 -9.79 -17.26
C PRO A 83 -1.65 -10.31 -15.84
N ARG A 84 -2.66 -10.24 -14.97
CA ARG A 84 -2.57 -10.82 -13.63
C ARG A 84 -2.28 -12.33 -13.71
N ASP A 85 -1.12 -12.73 -13.21
CA ASP A 85 -0.72 -14.13 -13.11
C ASP A 85 -1.04 -14.68 -11.70
N PRO A 86 -2.02 -15.59 -11.55
CA PRO A 86 -2.38 -16.16 -10.26
C PRO A 86 -1.30 -17.09 -9.68
N THR A 87 -0.25 -17.42 -10.44
CA THR A 87 0.89 -18.22 -9.97
C THR A 87 2.00 -17.37 -9.36
N LEU A 88 1.99 -16.05 -9.60
CA LEU A 88 3.00 -15.10 -9.09
C LEU A 88 2.71 -14.68 -7.65
N VAL A 89 2.68 -15.66 -6.75
CA VAL A 89 2.35 -15.45 -5.33
C VAL A 89 3.64 -15.50 -4.51
N LEU A 90 4.19 -14.34 -4.15
CA LEU A 90 5.45 -14.25 -3.40
C LEU A 90 5.33 -14.74 -1.95
N PHE A 91 4.15 -14.54 -1.36
CA PHE A 91 3.80 -15.07 -0.06
C PHE A 91 2.51 -15.85 -0.23
N PRO A 92 2.55 -17.20 -0.23
CA PRO A 92 1.31 -17.94 -0.08
C PRO A 92 0.64 -17.40 1.18
N GLN A 93 -0.62 -16.95 1.06
CA GLN A 93 -1.37 -16.63 2.26
C GLN A 93 -1.35 -17.90 3.11
N GLU A 94 -0.61 -17.89 4.22
CA GLU A 94 -0.68 -18.99 5.15
C GLU A 94 -2.12 -18.96 5.68
N GLU A 95 -2.91 -19.93 5.22
CA GLU A 95 -4.26 -20.16 5.70
C GLU A 95 -4.17 -20.40 7.22
N GLY A 96 -4.42 -19.37 8.04
CA GLY A 96 -4.51 -19.59 9.48
C GLY A 96 -4.48 -18.38 10.39
N GLU A 97 -3.69 -17.34 10.09
CA GLU A 97 -3.55 -16.20 11.00
C GLU A 97 -3.55 -14.89 10.21
N VAL A 98 -4.74 -14.45 9.80
CA VAL A 98 -4.91 -13.02 9.52
C VAL A 98 -4.60 -12.31 10.83
N LYS A 99 -3.45 -11.64 10.89
CA LYS A 99 -3.03 -10.89 12.06
C LYS A 99 -4.14 -9.91 12.44
N GLU A 100 -4.52 -9.91 13.70
CA GLU A 100 -5.44 -8.90 14.22
C GLU A 100 -4.70 -7.56 14.20
N ILE A 101 -5.03 -6.68 13.24
CA ILE A 101 -4.37 -5.37 13.07
C ILE A 101 -5.23 -4.29 13.69
N ILE A 102 -6.52 -4.28 13.33
CA ILE A 102 -7.51 -3.51 14.08
C ILE A 102 -7.94 -4.36 15.28
N PRO A 103 -8.13 -3.84 16.51
CA PRO A 103 -8.61 -4.61 17.66
C PRO A 103 -10.14 -4.83 17.69
N GLU A 104 -10.62 -5.97 18.18
CA GLU A 104 -12.06 -6.23 18.32
C GLU A 104 -12.69 -5.20 19.27
N GLY A 105 -13.72 -4.50 18.80
CA GLY A 105 -14.37 -3.42 19.55
C GLY A 105 -13.71 -2.05 19.43
N ALA A 106 -12.69 -1.89 18.58
CA ALA A 106 -12.15 -0.57 18.21
C ALA A 106 -13.28 0.36 17.74
N SER A 107 -13.25 1.60 18.20
CA SER A 107 -14.09 2.67 17.69
C SER A 107 -13.65 3.07 16.28
N ASP A 108 -14.56 3.73 15.55
CA ASP A 108 -14.30 4.32 14.25
C ASP A 108 -13.06 5.24 14.25
N LEU A 109 -12.86 6.04 15.31
CA LEU A 109 -11.67 6.89 15.47
C LEU A 109 -10.39 6.09 15.73
N GLU A 110 -10.46 5.01 16.50
CA GLU A 110 -9.30 4.13 16.73
C GLU A 110 -8.91 3.38 15.45
N ALA A 111 -9.89 2.92 14.65
CA ALA A 111 -9.63 2.30 13.37
C ALA A 111 -8.94 3.28 12.39
N LEU A 112 -9.42 4.52 12.32
CA LEU A 112 -8.78 5.58 11.55
C LEU A 112 -7.36 5.88 12.01
N GLN A 113 -7.13 6.02 13.32
CA GLN A 113 -5.79 6.29 13.85
C GLN A 113 -4.80 5.17 13.50
N ILE A 114 -5.22 3.92 13.60
CA ILE A 114 -4.38 2.77 13.22
C ILE A 114 -4.04 2.81 11.72
N ALA A 115 -5.03 3.09 10.86
CA ALA A 115 -4.82 3.21 9.42
C ALA A 115 -3.87 4.38 9.08
N ILE A 116 -4.05 5.54 9.71
CA ILE A 116 -3.15 6.70 9.56
C ILE A 116 -1.70 6.33 9.92
N ASP A 117 -1.50 5.66 11.05
CA ASP A 117 -0.16 5.25 11.48
C ASP A 117 0.44 4.16 10.60
N PHE A 118 -0.40 3.35 9.95
CA PHE A 118 0.01 2.40 8.93
C PHE A 118 0.52 3.13 7.68
N GLU A 119 -0.30 4.01 7.09
CA GLU A 119 0.06 4.72 5.87
C GLU A 119 1.31 5.59 6.03
N LYS A 120 1.43 6.29 7.16
CA LYS A 120 2.64 7.07 7.45
C LYS A 120 3.91 6.21 7.48
N ARG A 121 3.81 4.93 7.88
CA ARG A 121 4.95 4.01 7.83
C ARG A 121 5.22 3.54 6.41
N ALA A 122 4.18 3.25 5.63
CA ALA A 122 4.29 2.86 4.23
C ALA A 122 4.94 3.97 3.38
N VAL A 123 4.47 5.22 3.50
CA VAL A 123 5.07 6.39 2.84
C VAL A 123 6.56 6.50 3.15
N ARG A 124 6.95 6.45 4.43
CA ARG A 124 8.37 6.54 4.80
C ARG A 124 9.21 5.37 4.25
N MET A 125 8.64 4.17 4.24
CA MET A 125 9.30 3.00 3.68
C MET A 125 9.55 3.18 2.19
N TYR A 126 8.55 3.65 1.44
CA TYR A 126 8.68 3.87 0.00
C TYR A 126 9.56 5.07 -0.36
N GLU A 127 9.52 6.15 0.40
CA GLU A 127 10.47 7.27 0.25
C GLU A 127 11.91 6.83 0.47
N GLN A 128 12.15 5.96 1.46
CA GLN A 128 13.46 5.40 1.74
C GLN A 128 13.92 4.46 0.61
N ALA A 129 13.04 3.55 0.17
CA ALA A 129 13.32 2.65 -0.96
C ALA A 129 13.64 3.42 -2.24
N ALA A 130 12.91 4.50 -2.52
CA ALA A 130 13.21 5.39 -3.64
C ALA A 130 14.57 6.08 -3.49
N SER A 131 14.93 6.53 -2.28
CA SER A 131 16.21 7.18 -2.02
C SER A 131 17.41 6.23 -2.14
N ASP A 132 17.22 4.95 -1.85
CA ASP A 132 18.27 3.93 -1.86
C ASP A 132 18.42 3.24 -3.23
N ALA A 133 17.47 3.47 -4.15
CA ALA A 133 17.48 2.87 -5.48
C ALA A 133 18.54 3.49 -6.40
N ASP A 134 19.40 2.63 -6.96
CA ASP A 134 20.38 3.04 -7.99
C ASP A 134 19.78 3.07 -9.41
N ASN A 135 18.69 2.34 -9.63
CA ASN A 135 18.00 2.28 -10.92
C ASN A 135 16.92 3.39 -10.99
N PRO A 136 16.93 4.27 -12.01
CA PRO A 136 15.99 5.38 -12.10
C PRO A 136 14.53 4.94 -12.28
N THR A 137 14.28 3.78 -12.89
CA THR A 137 12.94 3.19 -12.99
C THR A 137 12.45 2.71 -11.63
N ALA A 138 13.34 2.09 -10.85
CA ALA A 138 13.05 1.67 -9.47
C ALA A 138 12.77 2.87 -8.55
N GLU A 139 13.60 3.92 -8.64
CA GLU A 139 13.38 5.18 -7.91
C GLU A 139 11.99 5.75 -8.24
N ALA A 140 11.67 5.89 -9.53
CA ALA A 140 10.39 6.43 -9.97
C ALA A 140 9.20 5.57 -9.49
N PHE A 141 9.35 4.25 -9.57
CA PHE A 141 8.35 3.30 -9.07
C PHE A 141 8.06 3.48 -7.58
N TYR A 142 9.08 3.49 -6.73
CA TYR A 142 8.88 3.67 -5.28
C TYR A 142 8.40 5.07 -4.92
N ARG A 143 8.80 6.11 -5.66
CA ARG A 143 8.22 7.46 -5.49
C ARG A 143 6.71 7.47 -5.77
N GLN A 144 6.27 6.73 -6.78
CA GLN A 144 4.86 6.65 -7.10
C GLN A 144 4.06 5.93 -6.01
N LEU A 145 4.58 4.82 -5.46
CA LEU A 145 3.95 4.13 -4.33
C LEU A 145 3.85 5.07 -3.11
N ALA A 146 4.91 5.82 -2.80
CA ALA A 146 4.88 6.80 -1.71
C ALA A 146 3.79 7.87 -1.91
N GLU A 147 3.54 8.30 -3.14
CA GLU A 147 2.48 9.25 -3.48
C GLU A 147 1.07 8.65 -3.32
N TRP A 148 0.87 7.40 -3.73
CA TRP A 148 -0.41 6.69 -3.54
C TRP A 148 -0.73 6.51 -2.06
N GLU A 149 0.22 6.00 -1.26
CA GLU A 149 0.02 5.87 0.19
C GLU A 149 -0.10 7.23 0.90
N GLY A 150 0.55 8.26 0.35
CA GLY A 150 0.37 9.65 0.80
C GLY A 150 -1.07 10.12 0.62
N THR A 151 -1.71 9.74 -0.49
CA THR A 151 -3.10 10.06 -0.79
C THR A 151 -4.04 9.32 0.16
N HIS A 152 -3.81 8.03 0.43
CA HIS A 152 -4.55 7.28 1.46
C HIS A 152 -4.44 7.97 2.82
N TYR A 153 -3.21 8.32 3.25
CA TYR A 153 -2.96 9.05 4.49
C TYR A 153 -3.77 10.34 4.59
N GLU A 154 -3.74 11.18 3.55
CA GLU A 154 -4.43 12.47 3.57
C GLU A 154 -5.95 12.31 3.70
N ILE A 155 -6.54 11.34 3.01
CA ILE A 155 -7.98 11.06 3.11
C ILE A 155 -8.33 10.54 4.51
N LEU A 156 -7.51 9.65 5.08
CA LEU A 156 -7.72 9.12 6.42
C LEU A 156 -7.61 10.21 7.51
N ASP A 157 -6.59 11.06 7.42
CA ASP A 157 -6.36 12.17 8.37
C ASP A 157 -7.52 13.16 8.34
N ASN A 158 -7.98 13.54 7.13
CA ASN A 158 -9.16 14.37 6.96
C ASN A 158 -10.43 13.69 7.53
N SER A 159 -10.60 12.39 7.30
CA SER A 159 -11.75 11.63 7.81
C SER A 159 -11.76 11.59 9.35
N TYR A 160 -10.59 11.41 9.96
CA TYR A 160 -10.41 11.47 11.40
C TYR A 160 -10.79 12.84 11.95
N ASP A 161 -10.27 13.92 11.34
CA ASP A 161 -10.56 15.28 11.77
C ASP A 161 -12.06 15.62 11.67
N TYR A 162 -12.73 15.18 10.60
CA TYR A 162 -14.17 15.36 10.45
C TYR A 162 -14.95 14.58 11.50
N LEU A 163 -14.63 13.30 11.70
CA LEU A 163 -15.35 12.47 12.66
C LEU A 163 -15.14 12.98 14.10
N ALA A 164 -13.91 13.36 14.46
CA ALA A 164 -13.56 13.82 15.79
C ALA A 164 -14.21 15.18 16.13
N ASN A 165 -14.29 16.10 15.17
CA ASN A 165 -14.75 17.46 15.43
C ASN A 165 -16.22 17.71 15.07
N LYS A 166 -16.77 16.98 14.08
CA LYS A 166 -18.13 17.18 13.56
C LYS A 166 -19.06 16.01 13.87
N GLY A 167 -18.53 14.86 14.27
CA GLY A 167 -19.32 13.66 14.53
C GLY A 167 -19.86 13.00 13.26
N GLU A 168 -19.35 13.38 12.09
CA GLU A 168 -19.76 12.89 10.78
C GLU A 168 -18.52 12.41 10.02
N TRP A 169 -18.68 11.31 9.29
CA TRP A 169 -17.65 10.81 8.37
C TRP A 169 -17.55 11.73 7.15
N TYR A 170 -16.33 11.86 6.63
CA TYR A 170 -16.04 12.51 5.35
C TYR A 170 -15.40 11.49 4.44
N PHE A 171 -15.86 11.42 3.19
CA PHE A 171 -15.19 10.64 2.16
C PHE A 171 -15.49 11.30 0.81
N GLN A 172 -14.45 11.76 0.15
CA GLN A 172 -14.56 12.37 -1.17
C GLN A 172 -14.15 11.34 -2.22
N GLU A 173 -15.11 10.53 -2.63
CA GLU A 173 -14.95 9.49 -3.67
C GLU A 173 -14.36 10.03 -4.99
N LEU A 174 -14.49 11.35 -5.24
CA LEU A 174 -14.04 12.05 -6.46
C LEU A 174 -12.60 12.60 -6.40
N GLU A 175 -11.93 12.55 -5.25
CA GLU A 175 -10.51 12.98 -5.11
C GLU A 175 -9.53 11.81 -5.03
N MET A 176 -10.03 10.58 -4.95
CA MET A 176 -9.19 9.42 -5.27
C MET A 176 -8.81 9.53 -6.75
N PRO A 177 -7.59 9.14 -7.16
CA PRO A 177 -7.23 9.09 -8.56
C PRO A 177 -8.30 8.29 -9.29
N MET A 178 -9.22 8.99 -9.96
CA MET A 178 -10.15 8.39 -10.88
C MET A 178 -9.27 7.88 -11.99
N TYR A 179 -8.91 6.60 -11.92
CA TYR A 179 -8.16 5.90 -12.93
C TYR A 179 -8.97 6.01 -14.23
N GLU A 180 -8.71 7.06 -15.02
CA GLU A 180 -9.10 7.12 -16.41
C GLU A 180 -8.18 6.13 -17.13
N GLY A 181 -8.76 4.99 -17.52
CA GLY A 181 -8.05 3.91 -18.20
C GLY A 181 -7.64 4.21 -19.63
#